data_AF-A0A377GMN9-F1
#
_entry.id   AF-A0A377GMN9-F1
#
_cell.length_a   1.000
_cell.length_b   1.000
_cell.length_c   1.000
_cell.angle_alpha   90.00
_cell.angle_beta   90.00
_cell.angle_gamma   90.00
#
_symmetry.space_group_name_H-M   'P 1'
#
loop_
_entity.id
_entity.type
_entity.pdbx_description
1 polymer ?
#
loop_
_entity_poly.entity_id
_entity_poly.type
_entity_poly.pdbx_seq_one_letter_code
_entity_poly.pdbx_strand_id
1 'polypeptide(L)' 'MNKISELKRILGENLPWNKARLDCFALMLLALFVVRTVNLSEIAGLLHRKRK' A
#
# COMPACT_ATOMS: atom_id res chain seq x y z
N MET A 1 -13.68 -0.30 11.55
CA MET A 1 -13.44 -0.23 10.09
C MET A 1 -12.18 -0.99 9.78
N ASN A 2 -12.23 -1.93 8.83
CA ASN A 2 -11.13 -2.84 8.52
C ASN A 2 -10.10 -2.12 7.64
N LYS A 3 -8.87 -1.88 8.13
CA LYS A 3 -7.83 -1.10 7.40
C LYS A 3 -7.56 -1.62 5.98
N ILE A 4 -7.80 -2.91 5.76
CA ILE A 4 -7.71 -3.58 4.46
C ILE A 4 -8.77 -3.06 3.48
N SER A 5 -9.99 -2.79 3.95
CA SER A 5 -11.08 -2.26 3.12
C SER A 5 -10.76 -0.84 2.63
N GLU A 6 -10.10 -0.04 3.47
CA GLU A 6 -9.69 1.32 3.12
C GLU A 6 -8.57 1.32 2.08
N LEU A 7 -7.57 0.44 2.25
CA LEU A 7 -6.51 0.23 1.27
C LEU A 7 -7.08 -0.20 -0.10
N LYS A 8 -8.00 -1.16 -0.12
CA LYS A 8 -8.67 -1.60 -1.35
C LYS A 8 -9.45 -0.49 -2.03
N ARG A 9 -10.13 0.37 -1.24
CA ARG A 9 -10.87 1.52 -1.78
C ARG A 9 -9.92 2.51 -2.46
N ILE A 10 -8.84 2.91 -1.77
CA ILE A 10 -7.84 3.84 -2.33
C ILE A 10 -7.20 3.24 -3.59
N LEU A 11 -6.87 1.95 -3.58
CA LEU A 11 -6.31 1.28 -4.76
C LEU A 11 -7.31 1.28 -5.93
N GLY A 12 -8.59 1.02 -5.68
CA GLY A 12 -9.63 1.04 -6.72
C GLY A 12 -9.93 2.44 -7.27
N GLU A 13 -9.74 3.50 -6.47
CA GLU A 13 -9.89 4.89 -6.93
C GLU A 13 -8.72 5.31 -7.84
N ASN A 14 -7.51 4.78 -7.62
CA ASN A 14 -6.31 5.18 -8.34
C ASN A 14 -5.92 4.23 -9.49
N LEU A 15 -6.44 3.00 -9.50
CA LEU A 15 -6.09 1.98 -10.49
C LEU A 15 -7.38 1.47 -11.16
N PRO A 16 -7.51 1.53 -12.49
CA PRO A 16 -8.67 1.00 -13.22
C PRO A 16 -8.58 -0.52 -13.35
N TRP A 17 -8.42 -1.22 -12.22
CA TRP A 17 -8.27 -2.67 -12.15
C TRP A 17 -9.56 -3.35 -11.71
N ASN A 18 -9.70 -4.62 -12.11
CA ASN A 18 -10.80 -5.44 -11.62
C ASN A 18 -10.60 -5.83 -10.15
N LYS A 19 -11.70 -6.25 -9.51
CA LYS A 19 -11.72 -6.58 -8.07
C LYS A 19 -10.71 -7.64 -7.68
N ALA A 20 -10.53 -8.69 -8.49
CA ALA A 20 -9.58 -9.76 -8.22
C ALA A 20 -8.11 -9.27 -8.22
N ARG A 21 -7.74 -8.39 -9.16
CA ARG A 21 -6.40 -7.77 -9.20
C ARG A 21 -6.18 -6.86 -8.01
N LEU A 22 -7.17 -6.03 -7.65
CA LEU A 22 -7.09 -5.17 -6.47
C LEU A 22 -6.95 -5.97 -5.18
N ASP A 23 -7.72 -7.06 -5.04
CA ASP A 23 -7.65 -7.96 -3.88
C ASP A 23 -6.28 -8.62 -3.76
N CYS A 24 -5.76 -9.17 -4.86
CA CYS A 24 -4.43 -9.78 -4.91
C CYS A 24 -3.34 -8.75 -4.57
N PHE A 25 -3.40 -7.56 -5.16
CA PHE A 25 -2.41 -6.51 -4.93
C PHE A 25 -2.44 -5.96 -3.50
N ALA A 26 -3.62 -5.77 -2.92
CA ALA A 26 -3.77 -5.35 -1.53
C ALA A 26 -3.18 -6.39 -0.57
N LEU A 27 -3.39 -7.69 -0.82
CA LEU A 27 -2.79 -8.78 -0.03
C LEU A 27 -1.26 -8.83 -0.19
N MET A 28 -0.76 -8.63 -1.40
CA MET A 28 0.68 -8.59 -1.67
C MET A 28 1.35 -7.41 -0.94
N LEU A 29 0.76 -6.22 -0.98
CA LEU A 29 1.23 -5.06 -0.21
C LEU A 29 1.23 -5.33 1.30
N LEU A 30 0.16 -5.93 1.82
CA LEU A 30 0.10 -6.33 3.23
C LEU A 30 1.21 -7.33 3.57
N ALA A 31 1.46 -8.32 2.73
CA ALA A 31 2.55 -9.28 2.93
C ALA A 31 3.91 -8.58 2.95
N LEU A 32 4.15 -7.62 2.05
CA LEU A 32 5.39 -6.83 2.03
C LEU A 32 5.57 -6.01 3.32
N PHE A 33 4.49 -5.44 3.85
CA PHE A 33 4.49 -4.71 5.13
C PHE A 33 4.73 -5.64 6.32
N VAL A 34 4.08 -6.81 6.34
CA VAL A 34 4.22 -7.80 7.44
C VAL A 34 5.63 -8.39 7.48
N VAL A 35 6.19 -8.74 6.32
CA VAL A 35 7.53 -9.32 6.21
C VAL A 35 8.62 -8.24 6.41
N ARG A 36 8.24 -6.96 6.59
CA ARG A 36 9.15 -5.80 6.73
C ARG A 36 10.21 -5.73 5.62
N THR A 37 9.90 -6.28 4.46
CA THR A 37 10.75 -6.20 3.25
C THR A 37 10.99 -4.75 2.83
N VAL A 38 10.03 -3.89 3.17
CA VAL A 38 10.08 -2.45 2.93
C VAL A 38 10.28 -1.76 4.27
N ASN A 39 11.46 -1.17 4.48
CA ASN A 39 11.72 -0.34 5.66
C ASN A 39 10.94 0.98 5.51
N LEU A 40 9.68 0.97 5.91
CA LEU A 40 8.79 2.14 5.78
C LEU A 40 9.33 3.37 6.51
N SER A 41 10.14 3.20 7.56
CA SER A 41 10.83 4.32 8.24
C SER A 41 11.86 4.98 7.34
N GLU A 42 12.58 4.20 6.56
CA GLU A 42 13.60 4.69 5.63
C GLU A 42 12.97 5.40 4.44
N ILE A 43 11.87 4.84 3.90
CA ILE A 43 11.07 5.50 2.87
C ILE A 43 10.45 6.81 3.40
N ALA A 44 9.92 6.81 4.62
CA ALA A 44 9.37 8.02 5.23
C ALA A 44 10.44 9.11 5.40
N GLY A 45 11.66 8.72 5.82
CA GLY A 45 12.80 9.64 5.90
C GLY A 45 13.18 10.23 4.54
N LEU A 46 13.22 9.41 3.49
CA LEU A 46 13.50 9.86 2.12
C LEU A 46 12.38 10.76 1.56
N LEU A 47 11.11 10.41 1.76
CA LEU A 47 9.98 11.21 1.32
C LEU A 47 9.92 12.56 2.04
N HIS A 48 10.21 12.59 3.34
CA HIS A 48 10.27 13.83 4.10
C HIS A 48 11.43 14.72 3.62
N ARG A 49 12.58 14.12 3.30
CA ARG A 49 13.75 14.84 2.79
C ARG A 49 13.55 15.41 1.38
N LYS A 50 12.70 14.79 0.54
CA LYS A 50 12.35 15.30 -0.80
C LYS A 50 11.36 16.48 -0.79
N ARG A 51 10.77 16.84 0.35
CA ARG A 51 9.83 17.97 0.49
C ARG A 51 10.47 19.26 1.04
N LYS A 52 11.77 19.27 1.32
CA LYS A 52 12.57 20.47 1.60
C LYS A 52 13.35 20.87 0.35
#